data_AF-A0A1Z5KBL6-F1
#
_entry.id   AF-A0A1Z5KBL6-F1
#
_cell.length_a   1.000
_cell.length_b   1.000
_cell.length_c   1.000
_cell.angle_alpha   90.00
_cell.angle_beta   90.00
_cell.angle_gamma   90.00
#
_symmetry.space_group_name_H-M   'P 1'
#
loop_
_entity.id
_entity.type
_entity.pdbx_description
1 polymer ?
#
loop_
_entity_poly.entity_id
_entity_poly.type
_entity_poly.pdbx_seq_one_letter_code
_entity_poly.pdbx_strand_id
1 'polypeptide(L)'
;MSPTTCLSVLRFASPTTIEGGGLPPSALPFQRLTDRIIQHFSASNETNDPPSMNVIQISNRYFTAQVALLSEEATQQSTLHKEDGIVLVWDDDHAIADWIQLLNAAHEQLEAAGGGDLLRLCVGISTTTTTTTTTTTRSQRTPKEIEETYSQRVLWCLDRGYEYIPACDLSDEGVSRGHGERDKEGFARLVEAIQGTVWSSAVMATSTQHKLKSAYQETLAAVEQLDQKIENNNDDIDEDRMNQYVPPDPSMLLVSINKEDEEREKKAQEALMKDVNEETTDQSTVSGVQESTQTASHEEGRVNERLFNQFEGAIQEASRIRDLSRSGQLSDEERRQRAGDAAMMLVNLLDQMGYDDDDEDDGNSSIGGEEEKEEKVD
;
A
#
# COMPACT_ATOMS: atom_id res chain seq x y z
N MET A 1 2.35 -10.08 -42.23
CA MET A 1 1.38 -10.10 -41.12
C MET A 1 1.70 -8.90 -40.27
N SER A 2 0.79 -7.93 -40.18
CA SER A 2 0.96 -6.82 -39.23
C SER A 2 0.91 -7.40 -37.82
N PRO A 3 1.83 -7.03 -36.91
CA PRO A 3 1.73 -7.46 -35.53
C PRO A 3 0.39 -6.96 -34.99
N THR A 4 -0.48 -7.87 -34.56
CA THR A 4 -1.68 -7.51 -33.81
C THR A 4 -1.18 -6.90 -32.50
N THR A 5 -1.28 -5.58 -32.37
CA THR A 5 -0.90 -4.89 -31.14
C THR A 5 -1.81 -5.43 -30.03
N CYS A 6 -1.23 -6.10 -29.05
CA CYS A 6 -1.97 -6.50 -27.86
C CYS A 6 -2.37 -5.21 -27.13
N LEU A 7 -3.66 -5.02 -26.86
CA LEU A 7 -4.18 -3.84 -26.18
C LEU A 7 -4.73 -4.29 -24.83
N SER A 8 -4.17 -3.72 -23.76
CA SER A 8 -4.65 -3.93 -22.40
C SER A 8 -5.91 -3.11 -22.15
N VAL A 9 -6.76 -3.56 -21.24
CA VAL A 9 -8.03 -2.88 -20.94
C VAL A 9 -8.14 -2.61 -19.45
N LEU A 10 -8.34 -1.34 -19.10
CA LEU A 10 -8.66 -0.88 -17.76
C LEU A 10 -10.10 -0.36 -17.76
N ARG A 11 -10.98 -1.08 -17.07
CA ARG A 11 -12.39 -0.70 -16.97
C ARG A 11 -12.63 0.15 -15.73
N PHE A 12 -13.42 1.19 -15.90
CA PHE A 12 -13.97 1.96 -14.80
C PHE A 12 -15.46 1.70 -14.66
N ALA A 13 -15.91 1.58 -13.42
CA ALA A 13 -17.32 1.45 -13.10
C ALA A 13 -17.68 2.36 -11.94
N SER A 14 -18.87 2.95 -12.00
CA SER A 14 -19.42 3.73 -10.90
C SER A 14 -20.63 3.00 -10.35
N PRO A 15 -20.75 2.85 -9.02
CA PRO A 15 -21.99 2.43 -8.40
C PRO A 15 -23.06 3.51 -8.66
N THR A 16 -23.85 3.37 -9.72
CA THR A 16 -24.99 4.26 -9.97
C THR A 16 -26.27 3.60 -9.47
N THR A 17 -27.13 4.37 -8.80
CA THR A 17 -28.48 3.92 -8.46
C THR A 17 -29.27 3.72 -9.74
N ILE A 18 -29.44 2.46 -10.13
CA ILE A 18 -30.36 2.05 -11.17
C ILE A 18 -31.77 2.42 -10.68
N GLU A 19 -32.39 3.44 -11.27
CA GLU A 19 -33.76 3.38 -11.81
C GLU A 19 -34.24 4.76 -12.31
N GLY A 20 -34.30 4.90 -13.65
CA GLY A 20 -35.32 5.67 -14.37
C GLY A 20 -35.43 7.17 -14.12
N GLY A 21 -34.59 8.00 -14.75
CA GLY A 21 -34.94 9.41 -14.95
C GLY A 21 -33.79 10.34 -15.33
N GLY A 22 -33.53 10.52 -16.63
CA GLY A 22 -32.56 11.49 -17.16
C GLY A 22 -31.10 11.11 -16.83
N LEU A 23 -30.14 11.52 -17.67
CA LEU A 23 -28.72 11.34 -17.37
C LEU A 23 -28.41 11.98 -16.00
N PRO A 24 -28.04 11.19 -14.98
CA PRO A 24 -27.74 11.75 -13.67
C PRO A 24 -26.41 12.51 -13.71
N PRO A 25 -26.23 13.56 -12.87
CA PRO A 25 -24.97 14.28 -12.71
C PRO A 25 -23.77 13.42 -12.25
N SER A 26 -23.97 12.12 -12.01
CA SER A 26 -22.94 11.15 -11.58
C SER A 26 -21.97 10.70 -12.68
N ALA A 27 -22.17 11.07 -13.95
CA ALA A 27 -21.16 10.85 -14.99
C ALA A 27 -19.95 11.79 -14.83
N LEU A 28 -20.10 12.90 -14.09
CA LEU A 28 -19.07 13.94 -13.97
C LEU A 28 -17.81 13.50 -13.21
N PRO A 29 -17.87 12.82 -12.05
CA PRO A 29 -16.66 12.42 -11.33
C PRO A 29 -15.85 11.38 -12.11
N PHE A 30 -16.53 10.42 -12.72
CA PHE A 30 -15.91 9.38 -13.54
C PHE A 30 -15.19 9.97 -14.77
N GLN A 31 -15.89 10.80 -15.54
CA GLN A 31 -15.30 11.44 -16.72
C GLN A 31 -14.11 12.32 -16.31
N ARG A 32 -14.23 13.09 -15.22
CA ARG A 32 -13.13 13.90 -14.69
C ARG A 32 -11.92 13.05 -14.30
N LEU A 33 -12.11 11.93 -13.60
CA LEU A 33 -11.00 11.05 -13.23
C LEU A 33 -10.30 10.51 -14.48
N THR A 34 -11.08 10.03 -15.44
CA THR A 34 -10.57 9.50 -16.72
C THR A 34 -9.81 10.58 -17.48
N ASP A 35 -10.37 11.79 -17.57
CA ASP A 35 -9.73 12.93 -18.23
C ASP A 35 -8.41 13.31 -17.54
N ARG A 36 -8.34 13.28 -16.19
CA ARG A 36 -7.10 13.53 -15.45
C ARG A 36 -6.05 12.46 -15.68
N ILE A 37 -6.45 11.18 -15.73
CA ILE A 37 -5.55 10.08 -16.08
C ILE A 37 -5.02 10.29 -17.51
N ILE A 38 -5.90 10.52 -18.48
CA ILE A 38 -5.51 10.79 -19.86
C ILE A 38 -4.56 11.99 -19.91
N GLN A 39 -4.91 13.11 -19.29
CA GLN A 39 -4.04 14.30 -19.24
C GLN A 39 -2.65 13.98 -18.69
N HIS A 40 -2.57 13.21 -17.60
CA HIS A 40 -1.30 12.81 -16.99
C HIS A 40 -0.44 11.96 -17.94
N PHE A 41 -1.02 11.01 -18.66
CA PHE A 41 -0.29 10.12 -19.57
C PHE A 41 -0.12 10.68 -21.01
N SER A 42 -0.97 11.62 -21.43
CA SER A 42 -0.92 12.27 -22.75
C SER A 42 0.04 13.44 -22.79
N ALA A 43 0.35 14.08 -21.66
CA ALA A 43 1.39 15.11 -21.60
C ALA A 43 2.76 14.63 -22.15
N SER A 44 2.96 13.31 -22.22
CA SER A 44 4.16 12.70 -22.82
C SER A 44 4.08 12.31 -24.29
N ASN A 45 2.91 12.31 -24.95
CA ASN A 45 2.76 11.77 -26.31
C ASN A 45 1.85 12.63 -27.20
N GLU A 46 2.45 13.36 -28.15
CA GLU A 46 1.72 14.07 -29.21
C GLU A 46 1.32 13.09 -30.32
N THR A 47 0.07 12.63 -30.33
CA THR A 47 -0.51 11.93 -31.50
C THR A 47 -1.76 12.63 -32.00
N ASN A 48 -1.77 12.99 -33.28
CA ASN A 48 -2.77 13.86 -33.93
C ASN A 48 -4.06 13.15 -34.40
N ASP A 49 -4.25 11.87 -34.11
CA ASP A 49 -5.45 11.16 -34.54
C ASP A 49 -6.52 11.17 -33.44
N PRO A 50 -7.77 11.55 -33.73
CA PRO A 50 -8.87 11.48 -32.75
C PRO A 50 -9.25 10.02 -32.54
N PRO A 51 -8.92 9.40 -31.38
CA PRO A 51 -9.23 8.01 -31.19
C PRO A 51 -10.66 7.88 -30.66
N SER A 52 -11.43 6.94 -31.23
CA SER A 52 -12.75 6.55 -30.71
C SER A 52 -12.68 5.82 -29.36
N MET A 53 -11.48 5.67 -28.80
CA MET A 53 -11.16 4.90 -27.61
C MET A 53 -10.05 5.63 -26.86
N ASN A 54 -10.23 5.85 -25.56
CA ASN A 54 -9.23 6.54 -24.73
C ASN A 54 -8.05 5.59 -24.47
N VAL A 55 -7.04 5.60 -25.34
CA VAL A 55 -5.84 4.77 -25.18
C VAL A 55 -4.71 5.61 -24.58
N ILE A 56 -4.16 5.14 -23.47
CA ILE A 56 -2.96 5.71 -22.85
C ILE A 56 -1.76 4.80 -23.12
N GLN A 57 -0.58 5.42 -23.28
CA GLN A 57 0.68 4.70 -23.33
C GLN A 57 1.39 4.85 -21.99
N ILE A 58 1.63 3.72 -21.33
CA ILE A 58 2.37 3.66 -20.08
C ILE A 58 3.81 3.28 -20.43
N SER A 59 4.78 4.04 -19.95
CA SER A 59 6.20 3.80 -20.20
C SER A 59 6.98 4.04 -18.92
N ASN A 60 7.74 3.04 -18.49
CA ASN A 60 8.68 3.16 -17.37
C ASN A 60 10.03 2.54 -17.76
N ARG A 61 10.99 2.53 -16.83
CA ARG A 61 12.34 1.97 -17.08
C ARG A 61 12.35 0.48 -17.44
N TYR A 62 11.26 -0.25 -17.20
CA TYR A 62 11.16 -1.69 -17.35
C TYR A 62 10.36 -2.10 -18.58
N PHE A 63 9.25 -1.43 -18.90
CA PHE A 63 8.36 -1.79 -20.00
C PHE A 63 7.59 -0.60 -20.58
N THR A 64 6.99 -0.84 -21.74
CA THR A 64 5.98 0.02 -22.37
C THR A 64 4.70 -0.75 -22.60
N ALA A 65 3.53 -0.20 -22.30
CA ALA A 65 2.23 -0.82 -22.49
C ALA A 65 1.23 0.15 -23.13
N GLN A 66 0.24 -0.38 -23.86
CA GLN A 66 -0.89 0.39 -24.37
C GLN A 66 -2.15 -0.07 -23.65
N VAL A 67 -2.81 0.85 -22.94
CA VAL A 67 -3.98 0.56 -22.12
C VAL A 67 -5.16 1.38 -22.62
N ALA A 68 -6.23 0.70 -23.04
CA ALA A 68 -7.51 1.32 -23.31
C ALA A 68 -8.29 1.51 -22.02
N LEU A 69 -8.75 2.74 -21.79
CA LEU A 69 -9.63 3.10 -20.70
C LEU A 69 -11.08 2.94 -21.19
N LEU A 70 -11.82 2.03 -20.58
CA LEU A 70 -13.23 1.80 -20.89
C LEU A 70 -14.13 2.39 -19.82
N SER A 71 -15.10 3.20 -20.26
CA SER A 71 -16.24 3.59 -19.43
C SER A 71 -17.27 2.48 -19.34
N GLU A 72 -18.11 2.54 -18.31
CA GLU A 72 -19.23 1.63 -18.10
C GLU A 72 -20.23 1.62 -19.27
N GLU A 73 -20.40 2.74 -19.97
CA GLU A 73 -21.29 2.85 -21.13
C GLU A 73 -20.80 2.04 -22.34
N ALA A 74 -19.50 1.73 -22.40
CA ALA A 74 -18.89 0.97 -23.49
C ALA A 74 -19.06 -0.56 -23.37
N THR A 75 -19.85 -1.04 -22.39
CA THR A 75 -20.00 -2.47 -22.05
C THR A 75 -20.40 -3.36 -23.24
N GLN A 76 -21.11 -2.84 -24.25
CA GLN A 76 -21.48 -3.63 -25.43
C GLN A 76 -20.30 -4.02 -26.33
N GLN A 77 -19.15 -3.34 -26.24
CA GLN A 77 -17.98 -3.60 -27.08
C GLN A 77 -16.92 -4.51 -26.41
N SER A 78 -17.02 -4.81 -25.11
CA SER A 78 -15.94 -5.48 -24.38
C SER A 78 -15.87 -7.00 -24.56
N THR A 79 -16.84 -7.63 -25.21
CA THR A 79 -16.86 -9.10 -25.40
C THR A 79 -15.66 -9.64 -26.19
N LEU A 80 -14.87 -8.76 -26.82
CA LEU A 80 -13.70 -9.12 -27.61
C LEU A 80 -12.37 -9.10 -26.85
N HIS A 81 -12.27 -8.40 -25.70
CA HIS A 81 -11.00 -8.20 -25.01
C HIS A 81 -11.10 -8.64 -23.56
N LYS A 82 -10.12 -9.44 -23.10
CA LYS A 82 -9.96 -9.74 -21.68
C LYS A 82 -9.57 -8.44 -20.97
N GLU A 83 -10.28 -8.12 -19.89
CA GLU A 83 -9.93 -6.99 -19.03
C GLU A 83 -8.68 -7.33 -18.22
N ASP A 84 -7.77 -6.36 -18.11
CA ASP A 84 -6.55 -6.49 -17.30
C ASP A 84 -6.77 -5.92 -15.90
N GLY A 85 -7.55 -4.84 -15.78
CA GLY A 85 -7.83 -4.23 -14.49
C GLY A 85 -9.18 -3.52 -14.39
N ILE A 86 -9.55 -3.25 -13.14
CA ILE A 86 -10.81 -2.65 -12.71
C ILE A 86 -10.51 -1.47 -11.80
N VAL A 87 -11.20 -0.35 -12.02
CA VAL A 87 -11.25 0.80 -11.11
C VAL A 87 -12.70 1.08 -10.76
N LEU A 88 -13.08 0.83 -9.51
CA LEU A 88 -14.36 1.26 -8.96
C LEU A 88 -14.21 2.70 -8.50
N VAL A 89 -15.10 3.58 -8.96
CA VAL A 89 -15.04 5.01 -8.68
C VAL A 89 -16.34 5.44 -8.02
N TRP A 90 -16.27 6.12 -6.89
CA TRP A 90 -17.45 6.75 -6.30
C TRP A 90 -17.12 8.14 -5.77
N ASP A 91 -18.18 8.91 -5.53
CA ASP A 91 -18.08 10.21 -4.91
C ASP A 91 -18.07 10.06 -3.39
N ASP A 92 -16.97 10.47 -2.76
CA ASP A 92 -16.76 10.30 -1.32
C ASP A 92 -17.60 11.28 -0.48
N ASP A 93 -17.98 12.41 -1.08
CA ASP A 93 -18.80 13.43 -0.43
C ASP A 93 -20.29 13.03 -0.41
N HIS A 94 -20.70 12.15 -1.32
CA HIS A 94 -22.05 11.60 -1.37
C HIS A 94 -22.12 10.32 -0.52
N ALA A 95 -22.33 10.55 0.77
CA ALA A 95 -22.70 9.59 1.80
C ALA A 95 -24.00 8.82 1.47
N ILE A 96 -23.98 7.94 0.48
CA ILE A 96 -25.12 7.05 0.19
C ILE A 96 -25.13 5.97 1.28
N ALA A 97 -26.24 5.84 2.00
CA ALA A 97 -26.41 4.87 3.09
C ALA A 97 -26.17 3.41 2.63
N ASP A 98 -26.30 3.14 1.32
CA ASP A 98 -26.19 1.82 0.71
C ASP A 98 -24.95 1.65 -0.20
N TRP A 99 -23.88 2.42 0.01
CA TRP A 99 -22.68 2.35 -0.84
C TRP A 99 -22.09 0.93 -0.95
N ILE A 100 -22.14 0.12 0.12
CA ILE A 100 -21.67 -1.28 0.12
C ILE A 100 -22.49 -2.13 -0.87
N GLN A 101 -23.81 -1.96 -0.88
CA GLN A 101 -24.68 -2.73 -1.78
C GLN A 101 -24.40 -2.37 -3.23
N LEU A 102 -24.20 -1.08 -3.52
CA LEU A 102 -23.88 -0.63 -4.86
C LEU A 102 -22.50 -1.12 -5.32
N LEU A 103 -21.49 -1.09 -4.45
CA LEU A 103 -20.17 -1.65 -4.76
C LEU A 103 -20.23 -3.17 -4.96
N ASN A 104 -21.02 -3.90 -4.17
CA ASN A 104 -21.24 -5.33 -4.38
C ASN A 104 -21.87 -5.59 -5.75
N ALA A 105 -22.92 -4.85 -6.12
CA ALA A 105 -23.55 -5.01 -7.43
C ALA A 105 -22.59 -4.72 -8.58
N ALA A 106 -21.81 -3.63 -8.49
CA ALA A 106 -20.79 -3.29 -9.49
C ALA A 106 -19.70 -4.37 -9.57
N HIS A 107 -19.20 -4.84 -8.42
CA HIS A 107 -18.20 -5.90 -8.34
C HIS A 107 -18.70 -7.20 -8.97
N GLU A 108 -19.89 -7.67 -8.59
CA GLU A 108 -20.49 -8.90 -9.11
C GLU A 108 -20.71 -8.82 -10.63
N GLN A 109 -21.16 -7.67 -11.13
CA GLN A 109 -21.32 -7.43 -12.56
C GLN A 109 -19.98 -7.53 -13.31
N LEU A 110 -18.91 -6.96 -12.76
CA LEU A 110 -17.58 -6.97 -13.36
C LEU A 110 -16.95 -8.36 -13.30
N GLU A 111 -17.06 -9.06 -12.18
CA GLU A 111 -16.63 -10.46 -12.04
C GLU A 111 -17.36 -11.36 -13.05
N ALA A 112 -18.67 -11.21 -13.20
CA ALA A 112 -19.46 -11.96 -14.16
C ALA A 112 -19.04 -11.67 -15.62
N ALA A 113 -18.52 -10.46 -15.89
CA ALA A 113 -17.96 -10.08 -17.19
C ALA A 113 -16.51 -10.58 -17.41
N GLY A 114 -15.92 -11.29 -16.45
CA GLY A 114 -14.51 -11.70 -16.51
C GLY A 114 -13.54 -10.54 -16.26
N GLY A 115 -13.92 -9.64 -15.35
CA GLY A 115 -13.17 -8.45 -15.00
C GLY A 115 -11.73 -8.76 -14.57
N GLY A 116 -10.84 -7.83 -14.90
CA GLY A 116 -9.40 -8.06 -14.81
C GLY A 116 -8.84 -8.37 -13.42
N ASP A 117 -7.75 -9.13 -13.42
CA ASP A 117 -7.06 -9.63 -12.23
C ASP A 117 -5.72 -8.93 -11.96
N LEU A 118 -5.19 -8.13 -12.88
CA LEU A 118 -3.87 -7.50 -12.74
C LEU A 118 -3.89 -6.23 -11.88
N LEU A 119 -4.98 -5.46 -11.92
CA LEU A 119 -5.12 -4.23 -11.13
C LEU A 119 -6.57 -4.08 -10.67
N ARG A 120 -6.78 -3.88 -9.38
CA ARG A 120 -8.11 -3.68 -8.78
C ARG A 120 -8.05 -2.52 -7.80
N LEU A 121 -8.63 -1.39 -8.18
CA LEU A 121 -8.63 -0.17 -7.38
C LEU A 121 -10.04 0.24 -7.00
N CYS A 122 -10.19 0.74 -5.79
CA CYS A 122 -11.42 1.29 -5.24
C CYS A 122 -11.12 2.74 -4.88
N VAL A 123 -11.61 3.71 -5.67
CA VAL A 123 -11.23 5.12 -5.59
C VAL A 123 -12.41 5.96 -5.15
N GLY A 124 -12.30 6.56 -3.96
CA GLY A 124 -13.23 7.61 -3.54
C GLY A 124 -12.75 8.96 -4.05
N ILE A 125 -13.58 9.69 -4.82
CA ILE A 125 -13.26 11.03 -5.32
C ILE A 125 -13.76 12.07 -4.32
N SER A 126 -12.92 13.05 -3.98
CA SER A 126 -13.36 14.23 -3.26
C SER A 126 -13.67 15.35 -4.24
N THR A 127 -14.91 15.85 -4.21
CA THR A 127 -15.37 16.98 -5.01
C THR A 127 -15.24 18.30 -4.25
N THR A 128 -15.15 18.25 -2.93
CA THR A 128 -14.90 19.40 -2.07
C THR A 128 -13.47 19.91 -2.26
N THR A 129 -13.33 20.91 -3.12
CA THR A 129 -12.08 21.68 -3.25
C THR A 129 -11.80 22.27 -1.87
N THR A 130 -10.69 21.89 -1.25
CA THR A 130 -10.26 22.31 0.10
C THR A 130 -9.87 23.79 0.15
N THR A 131 -10.64 24.67 -0.49
CA THR A 131 -10.61 26.10 -0.22
C THR A 131 -11.50 26.33 0.99
N THR A 132 -10.83 26.50 2.12
CA THR A 132 -11.25 27.13 3.37
C THR A 132 -12.58 27.89 3.24
N THR A 133 -13.50 27.66 4.19
CA THR A 133 -14.82 28.31 4.36
C THR A 133 -15.94 27.92 3.39
N THR A 134 -16.55 26.74 3.56
CA THR A 134 -18.03 26.66 3.68
C THR A 134 -18.52 25.33 4.24
N THR A 135 -19.17 25.45 5.38
CA THR A 135 -19.69 24.44 6.28
C THR A 135 -21.10 24.04 5.85
N THR A 136 -21.30 23.04 4.98
CA THR A 136 -22.70 22.71 4.65
C THR A 136 -23.11 21.25 4.53
N THR A 137 -22.23 20.26 4.40
CA THR A 137 -22.71 18.84 4.43
C THR A 137 -21.73 17.82 5.03
N ARG A 138 -20.42 17.94 4.80
CA ARG A 138 -19.41 17.09 5.50
C ARG A 138 -19.34 17.36 7.01
N SER A 139 -19.89 18.50 7.45
CA SER A 139 -19.79 19.03 8.80
C SER A 139 -20.68 18.37 9.87
N GLN A 140 -21.47 17.34 9.54
CA GLN A 140 -22.35 16.68 10.52
C GLN A 140 -21.91 15.28 10.94
N ARG A 141 -20.91 14.69 10.28
CA ARG A 141 -20.39 13.37 10.70
C ARG A 141 -19.40 13.54 11.83
N THR A 142 -19.55 12.73 12.86
CA THR A 142 -18.58 12.64 13.94
C THR A 142 -17.28 12.01 13.41
N PRO A 143 -16.11 12.34 13.98
CA PRO A 143 -14.84 11.69 13.61
C PRO A 143 -14.93 10.15 13.65
N LYS A 144 -15.65 9.62 14.63
CA LYS A 144 -15.92 8.19 14.78
C LYS A 144 -16.68 7.59 13.59
N GLU A 145 -17.70 8.27 13.08
CA GLU A 145 -18.46 7.81 11.90
C GLU A 145 -17.61 7.84 10.63
N ILE A 146 -16.69 8.82 10.52
CA ILE A 146 -15.75 8.92 9.40
C ILE A 146 -14.78 7.73 9.45
N GLU A 147 -14.18 7.46 10.61
CA GLU A 147 -13.26 6.34 10.83
C GLU A 147 -13.93 4.98 10.63
N GLU A 148 -15.16 4.80 11.13
CA GLU A 148 -15.94 3.58 10.94
C GLU A 148 -16.25 3.35 9.45
N THR A 149 -16.66 4.40 8.73
CA THR A 149 -16.92 4.32 7.28
C THR A 149 -15.64 3.99 6.52
N TYR A 150 -14.52 4.63 6.87
CA TYR A 150 -13.21 4.35 6.28
C TYR A 150 -12.81 2.88 6.51
N SER A 151 -12.94 2.39 7.74
CA SER A 151 -12.62 1.02 8.11
C SER A 151 -13.47 0.00 7.35
N GLN A 152 -14.77 0.25 7.22
CA GLN A 152 -15.67 -0.60 6.43
C GLN A 152 -15.26 -0.67 4.95
N ARG A 153 -14.79 0.45 4.37
CA ARG A 153 -14.31 0.49 2.98
C ARG A 153 -13.02 -0.28 2.81
N VAL A 154 -12.05 -0.10 3.70
CA VAL A 154 -10.79 -0.83 3.68
C VAL A 154 -11.06 -2.34 3.77
N LEU A 155 -11.87 -2.77 4.73
CA LEU A 155 -12.22 -4.19 4.90
C LEU A 155 -12.93 -4.76 3.66
N TRP A 156 -13.91 -4.03 3.12
CA TRP A 156 -14.60 -4.45 1.89
C TRP A 156 -13.64 -4.65 0.72
N CYS A 157 -12.67 -3.72 0.57
CA CYS A 157 -11.67 -3.79 -0.49
C CYS A 157 -10.72 -4.97 -0.30
N LEU A 158 -10.21 -5.18 0.92
CA LEU A 158 -9.34 -6.30 1.27
C LEU A 158 -10.00 -7.65 0.98
N ASP A 159 -11.27 -7.82 1.35
CA ASP A 159 -12.03 -9.06 1.12
C ASP A 159 -12.17 -9.43 -0.37
N ARG A 160 -12.08 -8.44 -1.27
CA ARG A 160 -12.27 -8.60 -2.72
C ARG A 160 -11.00 -8.39 -3.54
N GLY A 161 -9.87 -8.17 -2.87
CA GLY A 161 -8.57 -7.93 -3.51
C GLY A 161 -8.48 -6.58 -4.21
N TYR A 162 -9.21 -5.57 -3.74
CA TYR A 162 -9.06 -4.19 -4.17
C TYR A 162 -8.11 -3.43 -3.24
N GLU A 163 -7.36 -2.51 -3.81
CA GLU A 163 -6.69 -1.46 -3.04
C GLU A 163 -7.61 -0.25 -2.90
N TYR A 164 -7.80 0.23 -1.68
CA TYR A 164 -8.60 1.42 -1.40
C TYR A 164 -7.76 2.70 -1.48
N ILE A 165 -8.16 3.64 -2.32
CA ILE A 165 -7.57 4.98 -2.45
C ILE A 165 -8.61 6.00 -1.98
N PRO A 166 -8.47 6.54 -0.75
CA PRO A 166 -9.43 7.49 -0.20
C PRO A 166 -9.28 8.89 -0.82
N ALA A 167 -10.40 9.62 -0.87
CA ALA A 167 -10.48 11.07 -1.11
C ALA A 167 -9.53 11.63 -2.19
N CYS A 168 -9.50 11.00 -3.36
CA CYS A 168 -8.74 11.43 -4.52
C CYS A 168 -9.21 12.81 -4.98
N ASP A 169 -8.38 13.82 -4.75
CA ASP A 169 -8.62 15.19 -5.17
C ASP A 169 -8.20 15.39 -6.64
N LEU A 170 -9.18 15.73 -7.49
CA LEU A 170 -9.00 15.93 -8.94
C LEU A 170 -8.77 17.40 -9.34
N SER A 171 -8.58 18.28 -8.35
CA SER A 171 -8.08 19.64 -8.57
C SER A 171 -6.66 19.61 -9.14
N ASP A 172 -6.22 20.70 -9.78
CA ASP A 172 -4.86 20.77 -10.32
C ASP A 172 -3.79 20.64 -9.22
N GLU A 173 -4.09 21.11 -8.01
CA GLU A 173 -3.25 20.96 -6.82
C GLU A 173 -3.20 19.49 -6.36
N GLY A 174 -4.37 18.86 -6.20
CA GLY A 174 -4.47 17.45 -5.80
C GLY A 174 -3.79 16.50 -6.79
N VAL A 175 -3.92 16.75 -8.09
CA VAL A 175 -3.26 15.98 -9.16
C VAL A 175 -1.74 16.13 -9.14
N SER A 176 -1.23 17.29 -8.70
CA SER A 176 0.23 17.58 -8.67
C SER A 176 0.90 17.18 -7.35
N ARG A 177 0.13 16.95 -6.29
CA ARG A 177 0.63 16.61 -4.95
C ARG A 177 1.06 15.14 -4.84
N GLY A 178 2.01 14.84 -3.95
CA GLY A 178 2.34 13.47 -3.53
C GLY A 178 3.24 12.64 -4.45
N HIS A 179 3.52 13.07 -5.68
CA HIS A 179 4.33 12.25 -6.63
C HIS A 179 5.79 12.01 -6.18
N GLY A 180 6.35 12.92 -5.39
CA GLY A 180 7.71 12.82 -4.87
C GLY A 180 7.82 12.12 -3.51
N GLU A 181 6.68 11.77 -2.91
CA GLU A 181 6.63 11.13 -1.59
C GLU A 181 6.93 9.64 -1.71
N ARG A 182 7.47 9.08 -0.62
CA ARG A 182 7.76 7.65 -0.52
C ARG A 182 6.46 6.85 -0.53
N ASP A 183 5.54 7.25 0.33
CA ASP A 183 4.23 6.63 0.48
C ASP A 183 3.22 7.54 -0.23
N LYS A 184 2.90 7.19 -1.48
CA LYS A 184 2.00 8.02 -2.28
C LYS A 184 0.56 7.80 -1.83
N GLU A 185 -0.20 8.89 -1.84
CA GLU A 185 -1.64 8.88 -1.55
C GLU A 185 -2.46 9.53 -2.69
N GLY A 186 -3.78 9.40 -2.63
CA GLY A 186 -4.72 10.04 -3.56
C GLY A 186 -4.41 9.79 -5.04
N PHE A 187 -4.37 10.85 -5.85
CA PHE A 187 -4.14 10.74 -7.28
C PHE A 187 -2.73 10.23 -7.62
N ALA A 188 -1.71 10.58 -6.83
CA ALA A 188 -0.34 10.09 -7.03
C ALA A 188 -0.25 8.57 -6.84
N ARG A 189 -0.95 8.02 -5.85
CA ARG A 189 -1.05 6.57 -5.64
C ARG A 189 -1.74 5.85 -6.79
N LEU A 190 -2.84 6.43 -7.27
CA LEU A 190 -3.58 5.90 -8.43
C LEU A 190 -2.68 5.81 -9.67
N VAL A 191 -1.95 6.88 -9.98
CA VAL A 191 -1.00 6.92 -11.10
C VAL A 191 0.11 5.88 -10.91
N GLU A 192 0.68 5.80 -9.72
CA GLU A 192 1.73 4.81 -9.42
C GLU A 192 1.23 3.38 -9.59
N ALA A 193 0.03 3.06 -9.10
CA ALA A 193 -0.55 1.74 -9.26
C ALA A 193 -0.71 1.40 -10.75
N ILE A 194 -1.28 2.31 -11.55
CA ILE A 194 -1.42 2.14 -13.01
C ILE A 194 -0.05 1.97 -13.70
N GLN A 195 0.96 2.78 -13.32
CA GLN A 195 2.30 2.72 -13.90
C GLN A 195 3.11 1.49 -13.49
N GLY A 196 2.86 0.98 -12.27
CA GLY A 196 3.54 -0.16 -11.67
C GLY A 196 2.98 -1.51 -12.13
N THR A 197 1.71 -1.56 -12.54
CA THR A 197 1.09 -2.79 -13.06
C THR A 197 1.77 -3.26 -14.34
N VAL A 198 2.18 -4.53 -14.37
CA VAL A 198 2.68 -5.18 -15.58
C VAL A 198 1.49 -5.66 -16.42
N TRP A 199 1.04 -4.79 -17.33
CA TRP A 199 -0.10 -5.02 -18.22
C TRP A 199 0.11 -6.17 -19.20
N SER A 200 -0.96 -6.81 -19.70
CA SER A 200 -0.83 -7.91 -20.68
C SER A 200 -0.28 -7.47 -22.04
N SER A 201 -0.38 -6.18 -22.36
CA SER A 201 0.26 -5.53 -23.51
C SER A 201 1.69 -5.06 -23.25
N ALA A 202 2.22 -5.26 -22.03
CA ALA A 202 3.54 -4.75 -21.66
C ALA A 202 4.65 -5.42 -22.50
N VAL A 203 5.41 -4.58 -23.20
CA VAL A 203 6.62 -4.93 -23.92
C VAL A 203 7.81 -4.50 -23.07
N MET A 204 8.61 -5.46 -22.60
CA MET A 204 9.82 -5.15 -21.82
C MET A 204 10.81 -4.33 -22.64
N ALA A 205 11.46 -3.37 -21.98
CA ALA A 205 12.56 -2.62 -22.55
C ALA A 205 13.72 -3.57 -22.91
N THR A 206 14.34 -3.37 -24.07
CA THR A 206 15.43 -4.24 -24.57
C THR A 206 16.62 -4.28 -23.62
N SER A 207 16.93 -3.17 -22.96
CA SER A 207 17.97 -3.07 -21.93
C SER A 207 17.65 -3.96 -20.71
N THR A 208 16.40 -3.94 -20.25
CA THR A 208 15.91 -4.77 -19.13
C THR A 208 15.92 -6.25 -19.52
N GLN A 209 15.45 -6.58 -20.73
CA GLN A 209 15.48 -7.94 -21.25
C GLN A 209 16.91 -8.50 -21.33
N HIS A 210 17.88 -7.71 -21.79
CA HIS A 210 19.27 -8.12 -21.83
C HIS A 210 19.84 -8.36 -20.43
N LYS A 211 19.57 -7.46 -19.47
CA LYS A 211 20.00 -7.62 -18.06
C LYS A 211 19.44 -8.89 -17.44
N LEU A 212 18.14 -9.15 -17.60
CA LEU A 212 17.50 -10.38 -17.08
C LEU A 212 18.07 -11.63 -17.73
N LYS A 213 18.33 -11.61 -19.04
CA LYS A 213 18.94 -12.74 -19.75
C LYS A 213 20.37 -13.02 -19.26
N SER A 214 21.18 -11.98 -19.01
CA SER A 214 22.53 -12.13 -18.44
C SER A 214 22.47 -12.73 -17.04
N ALA A 215 21.65 -12.14 -16.15
CA ALA A 215 21.50 -12.61 -14.77
C ALA A 215 21.03 -14.09 -14.72
N TYR A 216 20.09 -14.47 -15.58
CA TYR A 216 19.64 -15.87 -15.68
C TYR A 216 20.76 -16.82 -16.14
N GLN A 217 21.57 -16.42 -17.11
CA GLN A 217 22.72 -17.21 -17.57
C GLN A 217 23.79 -17.34 -16.49
N GLU A 218 24.05 -16.28 -15.73
CA GLU A 218 24.96 -16.29 -14.59
C GLU A 218 24.47 -17.24 -13.48
N THR A 219 23.18 -17.21 -13.16
CA THR A 219 22.58 -18.15 -12.18
C THR A 219 22.68 -19.60 -12.65
N LEU A 220 22.40 -19.88 -13.92
CA LEU A 220 22.56 -21.24 -14.46
C LEU A 220 24.01 -21.72 -14.38
N ALA A 221 24.97 -20.87 -14.72
CA ALA A 221 26.39 -21.22 -14.60
C ALA A 221 26.82 -21.45 -13.14
N ALA A 222 26.28 -20.68 -12.19
CA ALA A 222 26.54 -20.87 -10.77
C ALA A 222 25.98 -22.20 -10.24
N VAL A 223 24.77 -22.59 -10.67
CA VAL A 223 24.16 -23.89 -10.32
C VAL A 223 24.99 -25.04 -10.90
N GLU A 224 25.40 -24.95 -12.18
CA GLU A 224 26.22 -25.99 -12.81
C GLU A 224 27.60 -26.15 -12.13
N GLN A 225 28.22 -25.05 -11.70
CA GLN A 225 29.46 -25.11 -10.92
C GLN A 225 29.26 -25.75 -9.54
N LEU A 226 28.10 -25.56 -8.91
CA LEU A 226 27.77 -26.19 -7.64
C LEU A 226 27.62 -27.72 -7.80
N ASP A 227 26.93 -28.16 -8.84
CA ASP A 227 26.75 -29.58 -9.16
C ASP A 227 28.11 -30.26 -9.44
N GLN A 228 28.98 -29.62 -10.23
CA GLN A 228 30.34 -30.14 -10.48
C GLN A 228 31.19 -30.20 -9.19
N LYS A 229 30.99 -29.28 -8.25
CA LYS A 229 31.69 -29.30 -6.96
C LYS A 229 31.20 -30.43 -6.06
N ILE A 230 29.92 -30.77 -6.13
CA ILE A 230 29.34 -31.92 -5.41
C ILE A 230 29.90 -33.24 -5.97
N GLU A 231 29.95 -33.41 -7.29
CA GLU A 231 30.47 -34.63 -7.93
C GLU A 231 31.97 -34.87 -7.67
N ASN A 232 32.76 -33.80 -7.53
CA ASN A 232 34.20 -33.91 -7.27
C ASN A 232 34.56 -34.16 -5.79
N ASN A 233 33.64 -33.95 -4.85
CA ASN A 233 33.85 -34.18 -3.41
C ASN A 233 33.31 -35.55 -2.95
N ASN A 234 33.55 -36.59 -3.75
CA ASN A 234 33.09 -37.98 -3.55
C ASN A 234 33.69 -38.72 -2.32
N ASP A 235 34.14 -38.00 -1.28
CA ASP A 235 34.58 -38.58 -0.02
C ASP A 235 33.43 -38.47 1.02
N ASP A 236 32.77 -39.61 1.30
CA ASP A 236 31.88 -39.89 2.44
C ASP A 236 30.80 -38.85 2.80
N ILE A 237 29.77 -38.70 1.95
CA ILE A 237 28.56 -37.96 2.32
C ILE A 237 27.51 -38.96 2.83
N ASP A 238 27.37 -39.02 4.16
CA ASP A 238 26.26 -39.65 4.90
C ASP A 238 24.89 -39.32 4.26
N GLU A 239 24.09 -40.35 3.97
CA GLU A 239 22.74 -40.24 3.40
C GLU A 239 21.77 -39.41 4.26
N ASP A 240 22.10 -39.11 5.51
CA ASP A 240 21.31 -38.28 6.42
C ASP A 240 21.35 -36.76 6.10
N ARG A 241 22.17 -36.31 5.15
CA ARG A 241 22.27 -34.89 4.76
C ARG A 241 21.34 -34.44 3.63
N MET A 242 20.60 -35.33 2.98
CA MET A 242 19.81 -34.99 1.78
C MET A 242 18.56 -34.11 2.01
N ASN A 243 18.27 -33.67 3.24
CA ASN A 243 17.08 -32.86 3.54
C ASN A 243 17.32 -31.64 4.44
N GLN A 244 18.56 -31.13 4.52
CA GLN A 244 18.77 -29.79 5.07
C GLN A 244 18.57 -28.76 3.96
N TYR A 245 17.31 -28.36 3.75
CA TYR A 245 17.04 -27.10 3.07
C TYR A 245 17.74 -26.00 3.88
N VAL A 246 18.83 -25.47 3.35
CA VAL A 246 19.44 -24.24 3.81
C VAL A 246 18.78 -23.14 2.98
N PRO A 247 17.94 -22.28 3.59
CA PRO A 247 17.37 -21.15 2.88
C PRO A 247 18.50 -20.35 2.21
N PRO A 248 18.35 -19.93 0.95
CA PRO A 248 19.34 -19.09 0.30
C PRO A 248 19.57 -17.85 1.16
N ASP A 249 20.85 -17.54 1.41
CA ASP A 249 21.25 -16.41 2.23
C ASP A 249 20.57 -15.13 1.71
N PRO A 250 19.74 -14.44 2.53
CA PRO A 250 18.99 -13.26 2.10
C PRO A 250 19.91 -12.12 1.62
N SER A 251 21.20 -12.14 1.97
CA SER A 251 22.18 -11.19 1.44
C SER A 251 22.46 -11.35 -0.06
N MET A 252 22.11 -12.48 -0.68
CA MET A 252 22.16 -12.67 -2.14
C MET A 252 21.01 -11.96 -2.88
N LEU A 253 19.90 -11.65 -2.18
CA LEU A 253 18.78 -10.86 -2.72
C LEU A 253 19.02 -9.36 -2.59
N LEU A 254 20.06 -8.96 -1.86
CA LEU A 254 20.65 -7.62 -1.96
C LEU A 254 21.39 -7.56 -3.29
N VAL A 255 20.61 -7.45 -4.37
CA VAL A 255 21.06 -7.02 -5.69
C VAL A 255 22.02 -5.87 -5.46
N SER A 256 23.26 -6.05 -5.90
CA SER A 256 24.36 -5.09 -5.81
C SER A 256 23.82 -3.66 -5.88
N ILE A 257 23.71 -3.06 -4.69
CA ILE A 257 23.18 -1.71 -4.51
C ILE A 257 24.01 -0.84 -5.45
N ASN A 258 23.35 -0.20 -6.42
CA ASN A 258 24.07 0.67 -7.34
C ASN A 258 24.80 1.73 -6.49
N LYS A 259 26.00 2.16 -6.90
CA LYS A 259 26.74 3.22 -6.18
C LYS A 259 25.90 4.48 -5.93
N GLU A 260 24.90 4.74 -6.76
CA GLU A 260 23.92 5.82 -6.58
C GLU A 260 22.99 5.60 -5.37
N ASP A 261 22.60 4.36 -5.07
CA ASP A 261 21.76 4.04 -3.91
C ASP A 261 22.56 4.08 -2.60
N GLU A 262 23.84 3.68 -2.60
CA GLU A 262 24.75 3.90 -1.46
C GLU A 262 24.94 5.41 -1.18
N GLU A 263 25.06 6.23 -2.22
CA GLU A 263 25.21 7.68 -2.07
C GLU A 263 23.91 8.33 -1.59
N ARG A 264 22.75 7.81 -2.01
CA ARG A 264 21.42 8.25 -1.56
C ARG A 264 21.15 7.85 -0.11
N GLU A 265 21.52 6.63 0.28
CA GLU A 265 21.40 6.13 1.65
C GLU A 265 22.33 6.89 2.60
N LYS A 266 23.59 7.12 2.19
CA LYS A 266 24.53 7.95 2.96
C LYS A 266 24.00 9.37 3.15
N LYS A 267 23.41 9.97 2.12
CA LYS A 267 22.82 11.32 2.20
C LYS A 267 21.57 11.36 3.10
N ALA A 268 20.77 10.29 3.12
CA ALA A 268 19.63 10.16 4.01
C ALA A 268 20.07 9.99 5.48
N GLN A 269 21.09 9.16 5.74
CA GLN A 269 21.67 8.99 7.08
C GLN A 269 22.32 10.29 7.59
N GLU A 270 23.00 11.03 6.70
CA GLU A 270 23.64 12.31 7.04
C GLU A 270 22.61 13.41 7.34
N ALA A 271 21.46 13.40 6.65
CA ALA A 271 20.33 14.28 6.99
C ALA A 271 19.73 13.93 8.37
N LEU A 272 19.55 12.64 8.66
CA LEU A 272 19.00 12.19 9.94
C LEU A 272 19.90 12.55 11.13
N MET A 273 21.21 12.40 10.98
CA MET A 273 22.19 12.72 12.04
C MET A 273 22.37 14.23 12.23
N LYS A 274 21.98 15.04 11.25
CA LYS A 274 22.04 16.50 11.36
C LYS A 274 20.92 17.05 12.25
N ASP A 275 19.73 16.44 12.20
CA ASP A 275 18.59 16.87 13.03
C ASP A 275 18.75 16.45 14.50
N VAL A 276 19.47 15.36 14.80
CA VAL A 276 19.68 14.91 16.19
C VAL A 276 20.70 15.76 16.95
N ASN A 277 21.62 16.45 16.26
CA ASN A 277 22.66 17.25 16.89
C ASN A 277 22.28 18.73 17.13
N GLU A 278 21.16 19.22 16.58
CA GLU A 278 20.68 20.59 16.84
C GLU A 278 19.77 20.68 18.09
N GLU A 279 19.26 19.57 18.63
CA GLU A 279 18.36 19.58 19.80
C GLU A 279 18.99 19.18 21.15
N THR A 280 20.28 18.81 21.21
CA THR A 280 20.91 18.32 22.46
C THR A 280 21.97 19.24 23.10
N THR A 281 22.04 20.52 22.71
CA THR A 281 23.07 21.45 23.24
C THR A 281 22.64 22.32 24.43
N ASP A 282 21.47 22.13 25.04
CA ASP A 282 21.09 22.87 26.25
C ASP A 282 20.45 21.98 27.32
N GLN A 283 21.27 21.21 28.02
CA GLN A 283 21.09 20.95 29.46
C GLN A 283 22.31 20.22 30.04
N SER A 284 23.27 21.01 30.54
CA SER A 284 24.34 20.52 31.41
C SER A 284 24.29 21.29 32.73
N THR A 285 23.80 20.63 33.78
CA THR A 285 24.26 20.77 35.17
C THR A 285 23.43 19.86 36.08
N VAL A 286 24.03 18.84 36.70
CA VAL A 286 24.04 18.61 38.16
C VAL A 286 25.10 17.54 38.47
N SER A 287 25.88 17.85 39.51
CA SER A 287 27.00 17.06 40.03
C SER A 287 26.57 15.90 40.95
N GLY A 288 27.34 14.82 40.89
CA GLY A 288 27.85 14.11 42.07
C GLY A 288 26.99 12.98 42.65
N VAL A 289 27.56 11.77 42.73
CA VAL A 289 27.87 11.04 43.97
C VAL A 289 28.61 9.74 43.62
N GLN A 290 29.62 9.43 44.43
CA GLN A 290 30.50 8.26 44.36
C GLN A 290 29.84 6.95 44.79
N GLU A 291 30.37 5.88 44.18
CA GLU A 291 30.70 4.55 44.72
C GLU A 291 29.59 3.63 45.29
N SER A 292 29.77 2.35 44.93
CA SER A 292 29.35 1.11 45.60
C SER A 292 28.06 0.39 45.15
N THR A 293 28.10 -0.26 43.98
CA THR A 293 27.24 -1.45 43.72
C THR A 293 27.77 -2.31 42.56
N GLN A 294 28.70 -3.23 42.85
CA GLN A 294 29.17 -4.26 41.89
C GLN A 294 28.44 -5.59 42.03
N THR A 295 27.27 -5.62 42.67
CA THR A 295 26.47 -6.84 42.87
C THR A 295 25.04 -6.77 42.32
N ALA A 296 24.56 -5.60 41.85
CA ALA A 296 23.19 -5.42 41.34
C ALA A 296 23.04 -5.72 39.83
N SER A 297 24.11 -5.55 39.04
CA SER A 297 24.07 -5.76 37.58
C SER A 297 23.89 -7.22 37.15
N HIS A 298 24.08 -8.18 38.07
CA HIS A 298 23.97 -9.61 37.76
C HIS A 298 22.54 -10.15 37.93
N GLU A 299 21.68 -9.46 38.69
CA GLU A 299 20.26 -9.83 38.85
C GLU A 299 19.39 -9.26 37.73
N GLU A 300 19.61 -8.01 37.32
CA GLU A 300 18.89 -7.39 36.18
C GLU A 300 19.11 -8.17 34.88
N GLY A 301 20.33 -8.63 34.62
CA GLY A 301 20.62 -9.49 33.47
C GLY A 301 19.84 -10.82 33.48
N ARG A 302 19.63 -11.41 34.67
CA ARG A 302 18.86 -12.67 34.80
C ARG A 302 17.35 -12.46 34.67
N VAL A 303 16.85 -11.29 35.06
CA VAL A 303 15.44 -10.93 34.86
C VAL A 303 15.17 -10.69 33.38
N ASN A 304 16.05 -9.93 32.70
CA ASN A 304 15.93 -9.65 31.26
C ASN A 304 16.06 -10.93 30.42
N GLU A 305 16.96 -11.85 30.77
CA GLU A 305 17.10 -13.13 30.06
C GLU A 305 15.85 -14.03 30.22
N ARG A 306 15.19 -13.99 31.38
CA ARG A 306 13.91 -14.70 31.58
C ARG A 306 12.77 -14.07 30.78
N LEU A 307 12.69 -12.74 30.74
CA LEU A 307 11.71 -12.01 29.94
C LEU A 307 11.88 -12.30 28.44
N PHE A 308 13.13 -12.32 27.96
CA PHE A 308 13.41 -12.59 26.55
C PHE A 308 13.04 -14.03 26.16
N ASN A 309 13.31 -15.02 27.02
CA ASN A 309 12.87 -16.40 26.78
C ASN A 309 11.34 -16.54 26.77
N GLN A 310 10.61 -15.76 27.58
CA GLN A 310 9.14 -15.75 27.57
C GLN A 310 8.59 -15.07 26.30
N PHE A 311 9.23 -13.98 25.87
CA PHE A 311 8.91 -13.28 24.64
C PHE A 311 9.13 -14.17 23.41
N GLU A 312 10.26 -14.87 23.35
CA GLU A 312 10.54 -15.85 22.29
C GLU A 312 9.49 -16.97 22.27
N GLY A 313 9.08 -17.47 23.44
CA GLY A 313 8.00 -18.46 23.56
C GLY A 313 6.67 -17.97 22.99
N ALA A 314 6.30 -16.72 23.23
CA ALA A 314 5.07 -16.12 22.70
C ALA A 314 5.12 -15.97 21.16
N ILE A 315 6.27 -15.57 20.60
CA ILE A 315 6.47 -15.48 19.14
C ILE A 315 6.43 -16.86 18.48
N GLN A 316 7.06 -17.86 19.11
CA GLN A 316 7.03 -19.24 18.60
C GLN A 316 5.60 -19.79 18.62
N GLU A 317 4.80 -19.52 19.66
CA GLU A 317 3.40 -19.95 19.70
C GLU A 317 2.55 -19.22 18.64
N ALA A 318 2.75 -17.90 18.44
CA ALA A 318 2.08 -17.17 17.36
C ALA A 318 2.39 -17.76 15.98
N SER A 319 3.65 -18.12 15.73
CA SER A 319 4.08 -18.79 14.49
C SER A 319 3.42 -20.16 14.34
N ARG A 320 3.38 -20.95 15.43
CA ARG A 320 2.72 -22.25 15.45
C ARG A 320 1.22 -22.15 15.16
N ILE A 321 0.51 -21.15 15.72
CA ILE A 321 -0.92 -20.92 15.44
C ILE A 321 -1.13 -20.64 13.96
N ARG A 322 -0.25 -19.84 13.34
CA ARG A 322 -0.31 -19.53 11.90
C ARG A 322 -0.15 -20.78 11.04
N ASP A 323 0.82 -21.64 11.34
CA ASP A 323 1.08 -22.88 10.59
C ASP A 323 -0.05 -23.91 10.75
N LEU A 324 -0.55 -24.07 11.98
CA LEU A 324 -1.69 -24.95 12.27
C LEU A 324 -2.99 -24.44 11.64
N SER A 325 -3.18 -23.11 11.58
CA SER A 325 -4.33 -22.54 10.88
C SER A 325 -4.21 -22.75 9.38
N ARG A 326 -3.02 -22.61 8.80
CA ARG A 326 -2.79 -22.78 7.36
C ARG A 326 -3.01 -24.23 6.91
N SER A 327 -2.69 -25.18 7.78
CA SER A 327 -2.91 -26.61 7.56
C SER A 327 -4.34 -27.09 7.88
N GLY A 328 -5.21 -26.20 8.36
CA GLY A 328 -6.60 -26.52 8.71
C GLY A 328 -6.74 -27.45 9.93
N GLN A 329 -5.69 -27.56 10.75
CA GLN A 329 -5.68 -28.41 11.95
C GLN A 329 -6.33 -27.74 13.17
N LEU A 330 -6.50 -26.41 13.13
CA LEU A 330 -7.21 -25.65 14.16
C LEU A 330 -8.57 -25.21 13.65
N SER A 331 -9.60 -25.37 14.48
CA SER A 331 -10.88 -24.72 14.25
C SER A 331 -10.75 -23.20 14.39
N ASP A 332 -11.63 -22.44 13.73
CA ASP A 332 -11.60 -20.98 13.78
C ASP A 332 -11.73 -20.43 15.22
N GLU A 333 -12.51 -21.11 16.07
CA GLU A 333 -12.70 -20.72 17.47
C GLU A 333 -11.43 -20.97 18.30
N GLU A 334 -10.80 -22.14 18.14
CA GLU A 334 -9.52 -22.43 18.81
C GLU A 334 -8.41 -21.51 18.32
N ARG A 335 -8.39 -21.15 17.02
CA ARG A 335 -7.44 -20.18 16.48
C ARG A 335 -7.61 -18.82 17.15
N ARG A 336 -8.86 -18.35 17.26
CA ARG A 336 -9.17 -17.06 17.89
C ARG A 336 -8.77 -17.06 19.36
N GLN A 337 -9.11 -18.12 20.11
CA GLN A 337 -8.78 -18.23 21.52
C GLN A 337 -7.26 -18.22 21.74
N ARG A 338 -6.51 -19.07 21.01
CA ARG A 338 -5.05 -19.15 21.18
C ARG A 338 -4.33 -17.89 20.72
N ALA A 339 -4.81 -17.23 19.67
CA ALA A 339 -4.28 -15.94 19.26
C ALA A 339 -4.51 -14.86 20.33
N GLY A 340 -5.68 -14.87 20.98
CA GLY A 340 -5.98 -14.02 22.12
C GLY A 340 -5.06 -14.29 23.32
N ASP A 341 -4.84 -15.56 23.66
CA ASP A 341 -3.95 -15.94 24.76
C ASP A 341 -2.49 -15.52 24.49
N ALA A 342 -1.99 -15.72 23.27
CA ALA A 342 -0.65 -15.29 22.86
C ALA A 342 -0.51 -13.76 22.86
N ALA A 343 -1.53 -13.03 22.41
CA ALA A 343 -1.55 -11.58 22.45
C ALA A 343 -1.54 -11.05 23.90
N MET A 344 -2.32 -11.65 24.80
CA MET A 344 -2.31 -11.29 26.23
C MET A 344 -0.96 -11.55 26.88
N MET A 345 -0.26 -12.62 26.50
CA MET A 345 1.12 -12.86 26.98
C MET A 345 2.07 -11.77 26.50
N LEU A 346 1.98 -11.35 25.23
CA LEU A 346 2.82 -10.28 24.67
C LEU A 346 2.55 -8.94 25.35
N VAL A 347 1.28 -8.59 25.58
CA VAL A 347 0.90 -7.34 26.27
C VAL A 347 1.46 -7.30 27.70
N ASN A 348 1.28 -8.39 28.47
CA ASN A 348 1.83 -8.47 29.82
C ASN A 348 3.37 -8.41 29.87
N LEU A 349 4.04 -8.90 28.82
CA LEU A 349 5.50 -8.81 28.71
C LEU A 349 5.98 -7.40 28.34
N LEU A 350 5.22 -6.68 27.49
CA LEU A 350 5.51 -5.28 27.13
C LEU A 350 5.33 -4.34 28.32
N ASP A 351 4.27 -4.55 29.12
CA ASP A 351 4.01 -3.86 30.39
C ASP A 351 5.19 -4.06 31.37
N GLN A 352 5.66 -5.30 31.52
CA GLN A 352 6.85 -5.60 32.36
C GLN A 352 8.16 -5.01 31.83
N MET A 353 8.26 -4.70 30.54
CA MET A 353 9.44 -4.06 29.94
C MET A 353 9.43 -2.53 30.10
N GLY A 354 8.39 -1.95 30.71
CA GLY A 354 8.33 -0.53 31.02
C GLY A 354 8.09 0.35 29.81
N TYR A 355 7.33 -0.15 28.82
CA TYR A 355 6.85 0.64 27.68
C TYR A 355 5.54 1.40 27.98
N ASP A 356 5.16 1.55 29.25
CA ASP A 356 4.10 2.48 29.62
C ASP A 356 4.65 3.90 29.43
N ASP A 357 4.20 4.54 28.34
CA ASP A 357 4.36 5.95 28.02
C ASP A 357 3.78 6.80 29.18
N ASP A 358 4.61 7.07 30.18
CA ASP A 358 4.38 8.06 31.25
C ASP A 358 4.62 9.50 30.72
N ASP A 359 4.17 9.79 29.49
CA ASP A 359 4.18 11.13 28.88
C ASP A 359 2.74 11.71 28.84
N GLU A 360 2.08 11.78 30.00
CA GLU A 360 0.97 12.73 30.20
C GLU A 360 1.57 14.15 30.42
N ASP A 361 1.94 14.82 29.32
CA ASP A 361 2.20 16.26 29.33
C ASP A 361 0.86 17.02 29.34
N ASP A 362 0.50 17.49 30.54
CA ASP A 362 -0.63 18.36 30.88
C ASP A 362 -0.61 19.68 30.07
N GLY A 363 -1.07 19.61 28.83
CA GLY A 363 -1.32 20.75 27.94
C GLY A 363 -2.53 21.60 28.36
N ASN A 364 -2.37 22.35 29.45
CA ASN A 364 -3.25 23.44 29.89
C ASN A 364 -3.43 24.52 28.80
N SER A 365 -4.46 24.41 27.95
CA SER A 365 -4.92 25.48 27.06
C SER A 365 -6.09 26.24 27.69
N SER A 366 -5.72 27.12 28.62
CA SER A 366 -6.57 28.24 29.01
C SER A 366 -6.62 29.29 27.90
N ILE A 367 -7.81 29.89 27.74
CA ILE A 367 -8.03 31.30 27.38
C ILE A 367 -8.25 31.66 25.90
N GLY A 368 -9.41 32.28 25.65
CA GLY A 368 -9.70 32.97 24.39
C GLY A 368 -11.17 33.00 23.99
N GLY A 369 -12.07 33.37 24.91
CA GLY A 369 -13.43 33.73 24.53
C GLY A 369 -13.43 35.06 23.78
N GLU A 370 -13.89 35.05 22.53
CA GLU A 370 -14.29 36.26 21.82
C GLU A 370 -15.79 36.20 21.51
N GLU A 371 -16.49 37.09 22.19
CA GLU A 371 -17.90 37.43 22.09
C GLU A 371 -18.11 38.52 21.02
N GLU A 372 -19.32 38.52 20.43
CA GLU A 372 -20.00 39.63 19.72
C GLU A 372 -19.49 39.99 18.30
N LYS A 373 -20.33 40.25 17.28
CA LYS A 373 -21.60 40.99 17.25
C LYS A 373 -22.52 40.50 16.13
N GLU A 374 -23.81 40.37 16.45
CA GLU A 374 -24.90 40.38 15.46
C GLU A 374 -25.22 41.83 15.06
N GLU A 375 -25.15 42.13 13.77
CA GLU A 375 -25.68 43.36 13.18
C GLU A 375 -27.00 43.03 12.47
N LYS A 376 -28.12 43.50 13.03
CA LYS A 376 -29.43 43.54 12.36
C LYS A 376 -29.48 44.77 11.46
N VAL A 377 -29.81 44.57 10.19
CA VAL A 377 -30.21 45.64 9.26
C VAL A 377 -31.71 45.51 9.01
N ASP A 378 -32.43 46.60 9.29
CA ASP A 378 -33.85 46.84 8.94
C ASP A 378 -34.02 47.20 7.45
#